data_AF-B0PDS3-F1
#
_entry.id   AF-B0PDS3-F1
#
_cell.length_a   1.000
_cell.length_b   1.000
_cell.length_c   1.000
_cell.angle_alpha   90.00
_cell.angle_beta   90.00
_cell.angle_gamma   90.00
#
_symmetry.space_group_name_H-M   'P 1'
#
loop_
_entity.id
_entity.type
_entity.pdbx_description
1 polymer ?
#
loop_
_entity_poly.entity_id
_entity_poly.type
_entity_poly.pdbx_seq_one_letter_code
_entity_poly.pdbx_strand_id
1 'polypeptide(L)'
;MFAMPLYFVMLGELLMAIENSILVVRSITYAMKGQKLLESNGISAYVERNPFPNSREGCGYGLRVQGDVSRAVSILEAAGVKISEIKRGKPQ
;
A
#
# COMPACT_ATOMS: atom_id res chain seq x y z
N MET A 1 -33.36 7.29 -8.88
CA MET A 1 -32.63 7.97 -7.81
C MET A 1 -32.44 6.96 -6.68
N PHE A 2 -31.49 6.04 -6.83
CA PHE A 2 -31.24 4.98 -5.84
C PHE A 2 -30.49 5.59 -4.67
N ALA A 3 -31.19 5.80 -3.55
CA ALA A 3 -30.57 6.13 -2.27
C ALA A 3 -29.67 4.96 -1.87
N MET A 4 -28.35 5.11 -2.01
CA MET A 4 -27.41 4.12 -1.49
C MET A 4 -27.60 4.06 0.02
N PRO A 5 -27.96 2.90 0.60
CA PRO A 5 -28.18 2.79 2.03
C PRO A 5 -26.87 3.12 2.75
N LEU A 6 -26.97 3.89 3.83
CA LEU A 6 -25.87 4.25 4.74
C LEU A 6 -24.96 3.08 5.10
N TYR A 7 -25.46 1.84 5.04
CA TYR A 7 -24.69 0.61 5.16
C TYR A 7 -23.55 0.46 4.14
N PHE A 8 -23.69 0.89 2.88
CA PHE A 8 -22.62 0.80 1.89
C PHE A 8 -21.48 1.79 2.21
N VAL A 9 -21.84 3.01 2.64
CA VAL A 9 -20.86 4.02 3.08
C VAL A 9 -20.19 3.57 4.38
N MET A 10 -20.96 3.09 5.36
CA MET A 10 -20.42 2.58 6.62
C MET A 10 -19.58 1.31 6.44
N LEU A 11 -19.91 0.42 5.50
CA LEU A 11 -19.08 -0.73 5.18
C LEU A 11 -17.79 -0.31 4.47
N GLY A 12 -17.83 0.77 3.67
CA GLY A 12 -16.63 1.42 3.12
C GLY A 12 -15.72 1.99 4.21
N GLU A 13 -16.29 2.68 5.19
CA GLU A 13 -15.56 3.21 6.37
C GLU A 13 -15.05 2.06 7.27
N LEU A 14 -15.83 0.99 7.46
CA LEU A 14 -15.43 -0.20 8.23
C LEU A 14 -14.35 -1.00 7.49
N LEU A 15 -14.38 -1.04 6.15
CA LEU A 15 -13.30 -1.56 5.31
C LEU A 15 -12.07 -0.64 5.33
N MET A 16 -12.13 0.62 5.76
CA MET A 16 -10.90 1.41 5.94
C MET A 16 -10.08 0.98 7.16
N ALA A 17 -10.65 0.17 8.06
CA ALA A 17 -9.95 -0.41 9.22
C ALA A 17 -9.08 -1.63 8.88
N ILE A 18 -8.77 -1.86 7.60
CA ILE A 18 -7.77 -2.86 7.20
C ILE A 18 -6.39 -2.36 7.65
N GLU A 19 -5.57 -3.23 8.25
CA GLU A 19 -4.17 -2.94 8.54
C GLU A 19 -3.48 -2.42 7.27
N ASN A 20 -3.22 -1.12 7.23
CA ASN A 20 -2.53 -0.48 6.12
C ASN A 20 -1.04 -0.54 6.45
N SER A 21 -0.21 -1.16 5.62
CA SER A 21 1.25 -1.08 5.79
C SER A 21 1.89 -0.39 4.61
N ILE A 22 2.84 0.48 4.90
CA ILE A 22 3.55 1.30 3.93
C ILE A 22 4.91 0.65 3.71
N LEU A 23 5.14 0.18 2.50
CA LEU A 23 6.41 -0.37 2.03
C LEU A 23 7.21 0.74 1.37
N VAL A 24 8.27 1.20 2.02
CA VAL A 24 9.15 2.24 1.47
C VAL A 24 10.08 1.60 0.43
N VAL A 25 10.13 2.19 -0.77
CA VAL A 25 10.93 1.69 -1.89
C VAL A 25 11.98 2.72 -2.33
N ARG A 26 12.97 2.29 -3.13
CA ARG A 26 14.08 3.17 -3.59
C ARG A 26 13.81 4.00 -4.84
N SER A 27 12.70 3.75 -5.54
CA SER A 27 12.30 4.55 -6.71
C SER A 27 10.78 4.52 -6.90
N ILE A 28 10.23 5.61 -7.45
CA ILE A 28 8.84 5.66 -7.91
C ILE A 28 8.52 4.54 -8.92
N THR A 29 9.49 4.16 -9.77
CA THR A 29 9.29 3.08 -10.76
C THR A 29 9.03 1.75 -10.08
N TYR A 30 9.70 1.48 -8.96
CA TYR A 30 9.46 0.28 -8.15
C TYR A 30 8.13 0.33 -7.42
N ALA A 31 7.70 1.51 -6.94
CA ALA A 31 6.39 1.69 -6.32
C ALA A 31 5.28 1.38 -7.31
N MET A 32 5.33 1.99 -8.51
CA MET A 32 4.34 1.79 -9.57
C MET A 32 4.31 0.35 -10.09
N LYS A 33 5.48 -0.29 -10.23
CA LYS A 33 5.56 -1.70 -10.61
C LYS A 33 4.95 -2.59 -9.53
N GLY A 34 5.30 -2.34 -8.27
CA GLY A 34 4.79 -3.08 -7.12
C GLY A 34 3.27 -2.97 -6.99
N GLN A 35 2.71 -1.77 -7.16
CA GLN A 35 1.27 -1.55 -7.17
C GLN A 35 0.57 -2.43 -8.20
N LYS A 36 0.95 -2.33 -9.48
CA LYS A 36 0.32 -3.11 -10.56
C LYS A 36 0.40 -4.61 -10.31
N LEU A 37 1.51 -5.06 -9.73
CA LEU A 37 1.76 -6.47 -9.48
C LEU A 37 0.95 -6.99 -8.29
N LEU A 38 0.75 -6.18 -7.26
CA LEU A 38 -0.15 -6.51 -6.16
C LEU A 38 -1.62 -6.49 -6.61
N GLU A 39 -2.02 -5.47 -7.37
CA GLU A 39 -3.37 -5.36 -7.93
C GLU A 39 -3.70 -6.55 -8.85
N SER A 40 -2.75 -6.99 -9.69
CA SER A 40 -2.95 -8.17 -10.54
C SER A 40 -3.07 -9.47 -9.74
N ASN A 41 -2.59 -9.50 -8.49
CA ASN A 41 -2.70 -10.61 -7.57
C ASN A 41 -3.91 -10.48 -6.62
N GLY A 42 -4.78 -9.50 -6.86
CA GLY A 42 -5.98 -9.25 -6.05
C GLY A 42 -5.70 -8.57 -4.71
N ILE A 43 -4.54 -7.92 -4.55
CA ILE A 43 -4.15 -7.19 -3.34
C ILE A 43 -4.28 -5.69 -3.63
N SER A 44 -5.12 -4.98 -2.87
CA SER A 44 -5.27 -3.54 -2.98
C SER A 44 -4.00 -2.83 -2.51
N ALA A 45 -3.34 -2.13 -3.42
CA ALA A 45 -2.13 -1.37 -3.15
C ALA A 45 -2.21 0.03 -3.76
N TYR A 46 -1.63 1.02 -3.08
CA TYR A 46 -1.65 2.42 -3.49
C TYR A 46 -0.25 3.01 -3.37
N VAL A 47 0.20 3.70 -4.42
CA VAL A 47 1.45 4.48 -4.35
C VAL A 47 1.18 5.78 -3.63
N GLU A 48 1.92 6.01 -2.55
CA GLU A 48 1.87 7.25 -1.79
C GLU A 48 3.23 7.93 -1.77
N ARG A 49 3.19 9.26 -1.72
CA ARG A 49 4.41 10.06 -1.54
C ARG A 49 4.65 10.23 -0.06
N ASN A 50 5.83 9.84 0.41
CA ASN A 50 6.24 10.14 1.77
C ASN A 50 6.54 11.65 1.85
N PRO A 51 5.79 12.42 2.66
CA PRO A 51 6.02 13.86 2.82
C PRO A 51 7.33 14.18 3.54
N PHE A 52 7.91 13.21 4.26
CA PHE A 52 9.19 13.34 4.97
C PHE A 52 10.17 12.25 4.50
N PRO A 53 10.74 12.36 3.28
CA PRO A 53 11.80 11.48 2.86
C PRO A 53 13.03 11.72 3.73
N ASN A 54 13.25 10.87 4.73
CA ASN A 54 14.54 10.84 5.40
C ASN A 54 15.60 10.43 4.38
N SER A 55 16.81 10.97 4.45
CA SER A 55 17.91 10.66 3.51
C SER A 55 18.32 9.17 3.49
N ARG A 56 17.87 8.37 4.47
CA ARG A 56 17.95 6.90 4.48
C ARG A 56 16.77 6.19 3.80
N GLU A 57 15.61 6.85 3.74
CA GLU A 57 14.37 6.36 3.15
C GLU A 57 14.37 6.74 1.67
N GLY A 58 14.76 5.80 0.79
CA GLY A 58 14.94 6.06 -0.63
C GLY A 58 13.75 6.78 -1.30
N CYS A 59 14.07 7.63 -2.28
CA CYS A 59 13.22 8.40 -3.21
C CYS A 59 11.98 9.16 -2.69
N GLY A 60 11.53 8.97 -1.45
CA GLY A 60 10.31 9.57 -0.91
C GLY A 60 9.00 8.95 -1.41
N TYR A 61 9.02 7.69 -1.86
CA TYR A 61 7.79 6.98 -2.26
C TYR A 61 7.58 5.72 -1.43
N GLY A 62 6.33 5.52 -1.02
CA GLY A 62 5.85 4.34 -0.31
C GLY A 62 4.76 3.64 -1.10
N LEU A 63 4.61 2.35 -0.87
CA LEU A 63 3.53 1.54 -1.39
C LEU A 63 2.67 1.10 -0.20
N ARG A 64 1.50 1.70 -0.08
CA ARG A 64 0.50 1.32 0.92
C ARG A 64 -0.20 0.05 0.45
N VAL A 65 -0.10 -1.00 1.25
CA VAL A 65 -0.76 -2.28 1.01
C VAL A 65 -1.86 -2.47 2.05
N GLN A 66 -3.04 -2.84 1.60
CA GLN A 66 -4.16 -3.22 2.46
C GLN A 66 -4.22 -4.75 2.53
N GLY A 67 -4.15 -5.29 3.75
CA GLY A 67 -4.28 -6.73 4.00
C GLY A 67 -2.95 -7.40 4.35
N ASP A 68 -2.70 -8.59 3.78
CA ASP A 68 -1.56 -9.42 4.17
C ASP A 68 -0.24 -8.90 3.59
N VAL A 69 0.47 -8.15 4.44
CA VAL A 69 1.79 -7.58 4.14
C VAL A 69 2.82 -8.65 3.83
N SER A 70 2.77 -9.80 4.51
CA SER A 70 3.75 -10.88 4.32
C SER A 70 3.65 -11.42 2.91
N ARG A 71 2.42 -11.67 2.44
CA ARG A 71 2.16 -12.10 1.07
C ARG A 71 2.57 -11.04 0.05
N ALA A 72 2.29 -9.77 0.32
CA ALA A 72 2.71 -8.68 -0.55
C ALA A 72 4.24 -8.58 -0.66
N VAL A 73 4.96 -8.72 0.46
CA VAL A 73 6.43 -8.75 0.49
C VAL A 73 6.96 -9.91 -0.36
N SER A 74 6.44 -11.13 -0.19
CA SER A 74 6.89 -12.29 -0.98
C SER A 74 6.69 -12.08 -2.48
N ILE A 75 5.56 -11.50 -2.87
CA ILE A 75 5.24 -11.19 -4.27
C ILE A 75 6.20 -10.12 -4.83
N LEU A 76 6.49 -9.08 -4.05
CA LEU A 76 7.40 -8.00 -4.43
C LEU A 76 8.85 -8.48 -4.52
N GLU A 77 9.30 -9.31 -3.59
CA GLU A 77 10.63 -9.92 -3.60
C GLU A 77 10.81 -10.84 -4.81
N ALA A 78 9.82 -11.69 -5.10
CA ALA A 78 9.80 -12.53 -6.31
C ALA A 78 9.87 -11.69 -7.60
N ALA A 79 9.31 -10.48 -7.59
CA ALA A 79 9.36 -9.53 -8.71
C ALA A 79 10.65 -8.68 -8.78
N GLY A 80 11.58 -8.88 -7.84
CA GLY A 80 12.84 -8.13 -7.74
C GLY A 80 12.70 -6.71 -7.18
N VAL A 81 11.59 -6.41 -6.50
CA VAL A 81 11.34 -5.10 -5.88
C VAL A 81 11.93 -5.09 -4.47
N LYS A 82 13.05 -4.36 -4.29
CA LYS A 82 13.69 -4.22 -2.98
C LYS A 82 12.95 -3.22 -2.11
N ILE A 83 12.43 -3.72 -0.99
CA ILE A 83 11.79 -2.92 0.06
C ILE A 83 12.89 -2.40 1.00
N SER A 84 12.91 -1.10 1.26
CA SER A 84 13.90 -0.48 2.15
C SER A 84 13.43 -0.48 3.59
N GLU A 85 12.12 -0.31 3.80
CA GLU A 85 11.54 -0.25 5.13
C GLU A 85 10.05 -0.63 5.06
N ILE A 86 9.54 -1.24 6.12
CA ILE A 86 8.13 -1.60 6.27
C ILE A 86 7.59 -0.81 7.46
N LYS A 87 6.76 0.19 7.18
CA LYS A 87 6.08 0.99 8.21
C LYS A 87 4.66 0.44 8.36
N ARG A 88 4.31 -0.13 9.52
CA ARG A 88 2.91 -0.42 9.83
C ARG A 88 2.18 0.92 9.93
N GLY A 89 1.23 1.15 9.03
CA GLY A 89 0.37 2.33 9.08
C GLY A 89 -0.44 2.27 10.37
N LYS A 90 -0.30 3.31 11.19
CA LYS A 90 -1.23 3.53 12.29
C LYS A 90 -2.57 3.96 11.69
N PRO A 91 -3.71 3.53 12.25
CA PRO A 91 -4.97 4.20 11.98
C PRO A 91 -4.79 5.67 12.40
N GLN A 92 -4.96 6.60 11.47
CA GLN A 92 -5.19 8.01 11.78
C GLN A 92 -6.68 8.28 11.65
#